data_AF-A0A074W253-F1
#
_entry.id   AF-A0A074W253-F1
#
_cell.length_a   1.000
_cell.length_b   1.000
_cell.length_c   1.000
_cell.angle_alpha   90.00
_cell.angle_beta   90.00
_cell.angle_gamma   90.00
#
_symmetry.space_group_name_H-M   'P 1'
#
loop_
_entity.id
_entity.type
_entity.pdbx_description
1 polymer ?
#
loop_
_entity_poly.entity_id
_entity_poly.type
_entity_poly.pdbx_seq_one_letter_code
_entity_poly.pdbx_strand_id
1 'polypeptide(L)'
;VTPWRSHADLLNVRHGLYSPSTPAEQSHAIATVAAWKQRGNVPHAVESTALLMDAMLLHAQFSTSSVVTGTASSFALRAAYTTALSRFVTGFADLGRHRNGPGQSMFDVARSIGLPPHFVELRHEVAHEDLPGLARLVRSAREAVNWLWGVYWAKLPRD
;
A
#
# COMPACT_ATOMS: atom_id res chain seq x y z
N VAL A 1 12.74 -18.38 -5.65
CA VAL A 1 12.37 -17.85 -6.98
C VAL A 1 11.65 -16.53 -6.76
N THR A 2 12.15 -15.44 -7.36
CA THR A 2 11.51 -14.11 -7.34
C THR A 2 10.69 -13.89 -8.61
N PRO A 3 9.65 -13.04 -8.59
CA PRO A 3 8.84 -12.76 -9.78
C PRO A 3 9.49 -11.77 -10.77
N TRP A 4 10.53 -11.06 -10.34
CA TRP A 4 11.42 -10.25 -11.18
C TRP A 4 12.64 -11.06 -11.68
N ARG A 5 13.22 -10.65 -12.81
CA ARG A 5 14.33 -11.37 -13.46
C ARG A 5 15.67 -11.05 -12.82
N SER A 6 15.88 -9.79 -12.44
CA SER A 6 17.12 -9.30 -11.83
C SER A 6 16.83 -8.36 -10.66
N HIS A 7 17.81 -8.14 -9.78
CA HIS A 7 17.69 -7.17 -8.69
C HIS A 7 17.48 -5.74 -9.22
N ALA A 8 18.12 -5.39 -10.33
CA ALA A 8 17.92 -4.12 -11.03
C ALA A 8 16.45 -3.86 -11.41
N ASP A 9 15.69 -4.90 -11.80
CA ASP A 9 14.24 -4.75 -12.08
C ASP A 9 13.47 -4.26 -10.85
N LEU A 10 13.81 -4.79 -9.66
CA LEU A 10 13.20 -4.38 -8.40
C LEU A 10 13.59 -2.94 -8.03
N LEU A 11 14.84 -2.55 -8.28
CA LEU A 11 15.29 -1.18 -8.04
C LEU A 11 14.65 -0.17 -9.01
N ASN A 12 14.42 -0.56 -10.27
CA ASN A 12 13.69 0.26 -11.24
C ASN A 12 12.24 0.47 -10.81
N VAL A 13 11.57 -0.58 -10.31
CA VAL A 13 10.22 -0.42 -9.72
C VAL A 13 10.26 0.47 -8.49
N ARG A 14 11.27 0.35 -7.61
CA ARG A 14 11.43 1.27 -6.46
C ARG A 14 11.50 2.73 -6.94
N HIS A 15 12.29 3.00 -7.99
CA HIS A 15 12.41 4.34 -8.57
C HIS A 15 11.06 4.84 -9.09
N GLY A 16 10.40 4.06 -9.96
CA GLY A 16 9.11 4.48 -10.53
C GLY A 16 7.99 4.64 -9.50
N LEU A 17 8.07 3.95 -8.35
CA LEU A 17 7.11 4.13 -7.25
C LEU A 17 7.38 5.40 -6.43
N TYR A 18 8.62 5.63 -5.98
CA TYR A 18 8.95 6.67 -5.01
C TYR A 18 9.50 7.98 -5.61
N SER A 19 10.11 7.91 -6.79
CA SER A 19 10.73 9.05 -7.48
C SER A 19 10.34 9.11 -8.97
N PRO A 20 9.06 8.94 -9.34
CA PRO A 20 8.67 9.01 -10.74
C PRO A 20 8.88 10.42 -11.30
N SER A 21 9.41 10.51 -12.51
CA SER A 21 9.52 11.76 -13.26
C SER A 21 8.17 12.17 -13.86
N THR A 22 7.29 11.20 -14.10
CA THR A 22 5.96 11.42 -14.70
C THR A 22 4.91 10.50 -14.06
N PRO A 23 3.62 10.86 -14.07
CA PRO A 23 2.55 9.96 -13.64
C PRO A 23 2.53 8.64 -14.44
N ALA A 24 2.92 8.67 -15.72
CA ALA A 24 2.99 7.47 -16.56
C ALA A 24 4.08 6.48 -16.08
N GLU A 25 5.21 6.99 -15.59
CA GLU A 25 6.26 6.16 -14.98
C GLU A 25 5.74 5.46 -13.71
N GLN A 26 5.00 6.20 -12.87
CA GLN A 26 4.38 5.62 -11.67
C GLN A 26 3.34 4.55 -12.01
N SER A 27 2.46 4.83 -12.98
CA SER A 27 1.50 3.85 -13.51
C SER A 27 2.20 2.58 -14.01
N HIS A 28 3.31 2.74 -14.73
CA HIS A 28 4.07 1.61 -15.26
C HIS A 28 4.69 0.75 -14.15
N ALA A 29 5.24 1.38 -13.10
CA ALA A 29 5.78 0.66 -11.95
C ALA A 29 4.69 -0.12 -11.21
N ILE A 30 3.52 0.48 -10.99
CA ILE A 30 2.34 -0.18 -10.38
C ILE A 30 1.91 -1.38 -11.24
N ALA A 31 1.77 -1.20 -12.55
CA ALA A 31 1.38 -2.27 -13.48
C ALA A 31 2.40 -3.41 -13.50
N THR A 32 3.69 -3.09 -13.35
CA THR A 32 4.76 -4.09 -13.26
C THR A 32 4.62 -4.94 -12.01
N VAL A 33 4.33 -4.34 -10.84
CA VAL A 33 4.05 -5.10 -9.61
C VAL A 33 2.81 -5.99 -9.76
N ALA A 34 1.75 -5.47 -10.39
CA ALA A 34 0.55 -6.27 -10.67
C ALA A 34 0.87 -7.49 -11.55
N ALA A 35 1.70 -7.33 -12.57
CA ALA A 35 2.17 -8.44 -13.42
C ALA A 35 3.03 -9.44 -12.64
N TRP A 36 3.90 -8.98 -11.73
CA TRP A 36 4.67 -9.87 -10.85
C TRP A 36 3.78 -10.69 -9.93
N LYS A 37 2.69 -10.11 -9.43
CA LYS A 37 1.73 -10.82 -8.56
C LYS A 37 1.06 -11.98 -9.27
N GLN A 38 0.84 -11.89 -10.59
CA GLN A 38 0.30 -12.99 -11.39
C GLN A 38 1.33 -14.11 -11.66
N ARG A 39 2.64 -13.80 -11.60
CA ARG A 39 3.71 -14.76 -11.87
C ARG A 39 4.15 -15.56 -10.66
N GLY A 40 3.89 -15.05 -9.45
CA GLY A 40 4.28 -15.74 -8.24
C GLY A 40 4.19 -14.87 -6.99
N ASN A 41 4.95 -15.28 -5.96
CA ASN A 41 4.90 -14.60 -4.67
C ASN A 41 5.67 -13.27 -4.71
N VAL A 42 4.95 -12.17 -4.59
CA VAL A 42 5.50 -10.82 -4.42
C VAL A 42 5.58 -10.52 -2.92
N PRO A 43 6.69 -9.96 -2.40
CA PRO A 43 6.73 -9.54 -1.01
C PRO A 43 5.58 -8.60 -0.68
N HIS A 44 4.91 -8.84 0.45
CA HIS A 44 3.73 -8.07 0.86
C HIS A 44 3.98 -6.55 0.88
N ALA A 45 5.19 -6.13 1.24
CA ALA A 45 5.59 -4.72 1.20
C ALA A 45 5.52 -4.12 -0.21
N VAL A 46 5.94 -4.86 -1.24
CA VAL A 46 5.94 -4.42 -2.64
C VAL A 46 4.49 -4.30 -3.15
N GLU A 47 3.66 -5.32 -2.91
CA GLU A 47 2.24 -5.30 -3.28
C GLU A 47 1.47 -4.18 -2.57
N SER A 48 1.66 -4.04 -1.26
CA SER A 48 1.02 -2.98 -0.46
C SER A 48 1.39 -1.59 -0.97
N THR A 49 2.66 -1.38 -1.34
CA THR A 49 3.13 -0.11 -1.89
C THR A 49 2.40 0.21 -3.20
N ALA A 50 2.34 -0.76 -4.12
CA ALA A 50 1.67 -0.56 -5.41
C ALA A 50 0.17 -0.27 -5.24
N LEU A 51 -0.54 -0.99 -4.38
CA LEU A 51 -1.97 -0.77 -4.12
C LEU A 51 -2.25 0.61 -3.51
N LEU A 52 -1.42 1.06 -2.57
CA LEU A 52 -1.57 2.37 -1.94
C LEU A 52 -1.29 3.50 -2.94
N MET A 53 -0.25 3.36 -3.75
CA MET A 53 0.10 4.35 -4.78
C MET A 53 -0.92 4.38 -5.92
N ASP A 54 -1.52 3.24 -6.29
CA ASP A 54 -2.60 3.17 -7.27
C ASP A 54 -3.83 3.96 -6.81
N ALA A 55 -4.23 3.82 -5.53
CA ALA A 55 -5.30 4.63 -4.95
C ALA A 55 -4.97 6.15 -4.94
N MET A 56 -3.70 6.51 -4.71
CA MET A 56 -3.24 7.90 -4.79
C MET A 56 -3.27 8.45 -6.21
N LEU A 57 -2.81 7.66 -7.17
CA LEU A 57 -2.79 8.04 -8.58
C LEU A 57 -4.22 8.21 -9.12
N LEU A 58 -5.13 7.29 -8.78
CA LEU A 58 -6.55 7.40 -9.09
C LEU A 58 -7.14 8.71 -8.56
N HIS A 59 -6.85 9.05 -7.29
CA HIS A 59 -7.29 10.31 -6.68
C HIS A 59 -6.75 11.54 -7.42
N ALA A 60 -5.49 11.53 -7.85
CA ALA A 60 -4.93 12.62 -8.64
C ALA A 60 -5.68 12.78 -9.98
N GLN A 61 -5.98 11.69 -10.68
CA GLN A 61 -6.70 11.70 -11.96
C GLN A 61 -8.13 12.26 -11.83
N PHE A 62 -8.83 11.92 -10.75
CA PHE A 62 -10.15 12.50 -10.44
C PHE A 62 -10.07 14.00 -10.11
N SER A 63 -8.97 14.44 -9.50
CA SER A 63 -8.77 15.87 -9.18
C SER A 63 -8.48 16.72 -10.41
N THR A 64 -7.84 16.14 -11.43
CA THR A 64 -7.50 16.83 -12.68
C THR A 64 -8.62 16.77 -13.73
N SER A 65 -9.49 15.77 -13.67
CA SER A 65 -10.61 15.62 -14.59
C SER A 65 -11.76 16.54 -14.19
N SER A 66 -11.88 17.68 -14.87
CA SER A 66 -12.93 18.71 -14.67
C SER A 66 -14.39 18.24 -14.92
N VAL A 67 -14.63 16.92 -15.08
CA VAL A 67 -15.87 16.35 -15.64
C VAL A 67 -16.63 15.45 -14.65
N VAL A 68 -16.15 15.19 -13.42
CA VAL A 68 -16.89 14.32 -12.48
C VAL A 68 -17.27 15.03 -11.19
N THR A 69 -18.35 15.79 -11.27
CA THR A 69 -19.13 16.24 -10.11
C THR A 69 -20.06 15.11 -9.65
N GLY A 70 -19.73 14.39 -8.58
CA GLY A 70 -20.66 13.42 -8.01
C GLY A 70 -20.15 12.64 -6.79
N THR A 71 -21.07 12.36 -5.87
CA THR A 71 -20.90 11.51 -4.68
C THR A 71 -20.33 10.12 -4.99
N ALA A 72 -20.57 9.60 -6.21
CA ALA A 72 -20.02 8.34 -6.71
C ALA A 72 -18.48 8.34 -6.81
N SER A 73 -17.86 9.46 -7.21
CA SER A 73 -16.39 9.61 -7.24
C SER A 73 -15.80 9.56 -5.82
N SER A 74 -16.49 10.17 -4.85
CA SER A 74 -16.08 10.16 -3.44
C SER A 74 -16.13 8.75 -2.83
N PHE A 75 -17.20 7.99 -3.09
CA PHE A 75 -17.29 6.60 -2.62
C PHE A 75 -16.21 5.71 -3.26
N ALA A 76 -16.02 5.79 -4.58
CA ALA A 76 -15.02 4.99 -5.29
C ALA A 76 -13.60 5.24 -4.74
N LEU A 77 -13.24 6.50 -4.49
CA LEU A 77 -11.95 6.85 -3.87
C LEU A 77 -11.83 6.29 -2.46
N ARG A 78 -12.85 6.48 -1.61
CA ARG A 78 -12.86 5.93 -0.24
C ARG A 78 -12.71 4.41 -0.26
N ALA A 79 -13.41 3.72 -1.15
CA ALA A 79 -13.33 2.27 -1.31
C ALA A 79 -11.93 1.80 -1.76
N ALA A 80 -11.32 2.50 -2.73
CA ALA A 80 -9.97 2.19 -3.22
C ALA A 80 -8.93 2.33 -2.10
N TYR A 81 -8.89 3.47 -1.40
CA TYR A 81 -7.98 3.66 -0.27
C TYR A 81 -8.21 2.64 0.85
N THR A 82 -9.48 2.42 1.20
CA THR A 82 -9.86 1.48 2.26
C THR A 82 -9.39 0.07 1.95
N THR A 83 -9.57 -0.38 0.71
CA THR A 83 -9.11 -1.69 0.25
C THR A 83 -7.59 -1.82 0.34
N ALA A 84 -6.85 -0.81 -0.15
CA ALA A 84 -5.40 -0.81 -0.10
C ALA A 84 -4.85 -0.81 1.35
N LEU A 85 -5.40 0.04 2.21
CA LEU A 85 -5.03 0.13 3.63
C LEU A 85 -5.37 -1.16 4.38
N SER A 86 -6.53 -1.75 4.13
CA SER A 86 -6.93 -3.01 4.78
C SER A 86 -6.01 -4.16 4.41
N ARG A 87 -5.63 -4.26 3.13
CA ARG A 87 -4.64 -5.25 2.66
C ARG A 87 -3.27 -5.04 3.29
N PHE A 88 -2.80 -3.80 3.32
CA PHE A 88 -1.56 -3.42 4.00
C PHE A 88 -1.55 -3.91 5.45
N VAL A 89 -2.52 -3.49 6.26
CA VAL A 89 -2.56 -3.81 7.70
C VAL A 89 -2.72 -5.31 7.94
N THR A 90 -3.63 -5.96 7.22
CA THR A 90 -3.90 -7.39 7.41
C THR A 90 -2.67 -8.23 7.11
N GLY A 91 -2.01 -8.00 5.97
CA GLY A 91 -0.83 -8.80 5.63
C GLY A 91 0.34 -8.58 6.58
N PHE A 92 0.55 -7.38 7.12
CA PHE A 92 1.60 -7.16 8.13
C PHE A 92 1.22 -7.73 9.50
N ALA A 93 -0.05 -7.70 9.88
CA ALA A 93 -0.54 -8.38 11.06
C ALA A 93 -0.36 -9.90 10.95
N ASP A 94 -0.61 -10.50 9.78
CA ASP A 94 -0.45 -11.94 9.59
C ASP A 94 1.02 -12.36 9.55
N LEU A 95 1.87 -11.60 8.86
CA LEU A 95 3.32 -11.82 8.85
C LEU A 95 3.93 -11.80 10.26
N GLY A 96 3.47 -10.88 11.12
CA GLY A 96 3.96 -10.84 12.50
C GLY A 96 3.42 -11.97 13.38
N ARG A 97 2.17 -12.43 13.18
CA ARG A 97 1.66 -13.64 13.87
C ARG A 97 2.48 -14.88 13.53
N HIS A 98 2.84 -15.06 12.26
CA HIS A 98 3.71 -16.17 11.85
C HIS A 98 5.08 -16.13 12.52
N ARG A 99 5.61 -14.94 12.82
CA ARG A 99 6.92 -14.76 13.46
C ARG A 99 6.87 -14.98 14.98
N ASN A 100 5.80 -14.55 15.64
CA ASN A 100 5.73 -14.46 17.09
C ASN A 100 4.84 -15.53 17.76
N GLY A 101 4.15 -16.35 16.98
CA GLY A 101 3.28 -17.44 17.46
C GLY A 101 1.78 -17.08 17.49
N PRO A 102 0.92 -18.10 17.60
CA PRO A 102 -0.53 -17.92 17.62
C PRO A 102 -1.01 -17.19 18.88
N GLY A 103 -2.21 -16.59 18.82
CA GLY A 103 -2.87 -15.95 19.98
C GLY A 103 -2.51 -14.48 20.23
N GLN A 104 -1.60 -13.88 19.45
CA GLN A 104 -1.30 -12.46 19.57
C GLN A 104 -2.39 -11.57 18.96
N SER A 105 -2.71 -10.49 19.68
CA SER A 105 -3.60 -9.45 19.16
C SER A 105 -2.95 -8.72 17.98
N MET A 106 -3.77 -8.07 17.14
CA MET A 106 -3.26 -7.27 16.03
C MET A 106 -2.42 -6.07 16.51
N PHE A 107 -2.73 -5.54 17.69
CA PHE A 107 -1.96 -4.47 18.33
C PHE A 107 -0.59 -4.95 18.78
N ASP A 108 -0.49 -6.13 19.40
CA ASP A 108 0.80 -6.68 19.84
C ASP A 108 1.71 -6.97 18.65
N VAL A 109 1.13 -7.51 17.59
CA VAL A 109 1.85 -7.71 16.33
C VAL A 109 2.34 -6.39 15.76
N ALA A 110 1.46 -5.39 15.64
CA ALA A 110 1.83 -4.07 15.12
C ALA A 110 2.99 -3.45 15.92
N ARG A 111 2.93 -3.53 17.26
CA ARG A 111 4.02 -3.09 18.14
C ARG A 111 5.32 -3.83 17.85
N SER A 112 5.29 -5.15 17.68
CA SER A 112 6.48 -5.97 17.44
C SER A 112 7.20 -5.66 16.12
N ILE A 113 6.46 -5.18 15.11
CA ILE A 113 7.00 -4.80 13.80
C ILE A 113 7.20 -3.29 13.64
N GLY A 114 6.92 -2.49 14.69
CA GLY A 114 7.02 -1.04 14.65
C GLY A 114 5.96 -0.37 13.74
N LEU A 115 4.82 -1.02 13.50
CA LEU A 115 3.69 -0.44 12.78
C LEU A 115 2.91 0.50 13.72
N PRO A 116 2.63 1.76 13.33
CA PRO A 116 1.84 2.66 14.15
C PRO A 116 0.47 2.09 14.55
N PRO A 117 0.06 2.15 15.83
CA PRO A 117 -1.19 1.56 16.31
C PRO A 117 -2.46 2.05 15.61
N HIS A 118 -2.46 3.31 15.14
CA HIS A 118 -3.63 3.88 14.46
C HIS A 118 -4.00 3.12 13.16
N PHE A 119 -3.07 2.38 12.55
CA PHE A 119 -3.39 1.54 11.40
C PHE A 119 -4.23 0.32 11.79
N VAL A 120 -4.01 -0.22 12.99
CA VAL A 120 -4.80 -1.32 13.56
C VAL A 120 -6.22 -0.82 13.85
N GLU A 121 -6.33 0.36 14.43
CA GLU A 121 -7.61 1.04 14.68
C GLU A 121 -8.36 1.31 13.37
N LEU A 122 -7.67 1.86 12.36
CA LEU A 122 -8.25 2.14 11.05
C LEU A 122 -8.82 0.88 10.39
N ARG A 123 -8.12 -0.26 10.48
CA ARG A 123 -8.64 -1.53 9.95
C ARG A 123 -9.82 -2.07 10.77
N HIS A 124 -9.88 -1.81 12.06
CA HIS A 124 -11.03 -2.18 12.89
C HIS A 124 -12.26 -1.36 12.49
N GLU A 125 -12.11 -0.04 12.40
CA GLU A 125 -13.15 0.89 11.96
C GLU A 125 -13.68 0.53 10.57
N VAL A 126 -12.80 0.32 9.59
CA VAL A 126 -13.20 -0.09 8.23
C VAL A 126 -14.02 -1.38 8.19
N ALA A 127 -13.78 -2.32 9.11
CA ALA A 127 -14.43 -3.63 9.10
C ALA A 127 -15.78 -3.65 9.82
N HIS A 128 -16.02 -2.73 10.75
CA HIS A 128 -17.14 -2.80 11.69
C HIS A 128 -17.95 -1.50 11.80
N GLU A 129 -17.39 -0.38 11.36
CA GLU A 129 -17.98 0.96 11.45
C GLU A 129 -18.16 1.56 10.05
N ASP A 130 -18.54 2.83 10.00
CA ASP A 130 -18.60 3.59 8.74
C ASP A 130 -17.21 3.82 8.14
N LEU A 131 -17.17 3.87 6.80
CA LEU A 131 -15.95 4.18 6.07
C LEU A 131 -15.34 5.50 6.58
N PRO A 132 -14.02 5.57 6.82
CA PRO A 132 -13.40 6.83 7.22
C PRO A 132 -13.54 7.92 6.15
N GLY A 133 -13.44 9.18 6.57
CA GLY A 133 -13.41 10.32 5.66
C GLY A 133 -12.20 10.29 4.72
N LEU A 134 -12.38 10.75 3.48
CA LEU A 134 -11.34 10.67 2.44
C LEU A 134 -10.02 11.33 2.87
N ALA A 135 -10.06 12.48 3.54
CA ALA A 135 -8.86 13.16 4.03
C ALA A 135 -8.02 12.30 4.98
N ARG A 136 -8.67 11.53 5.87
CA ARG A 136 -7.99 10.61 6.80
C ARG A 136 -7.40 9.43 6.07
N LEU A 137 -8.11 8.86 5.10
CA LEU A 137 -7.63 7.76 4.26
C LEU A 137 -6.39 8.17 3.45
N VAL A 138 -6.40 9.35 2.83
CA VAL A 138 -5.26 9.89 2.07
C VAL A 138 -4.04 10.07 2.98
N ARG A 139 -4.22 10.65 4.17
CA ARG A 139 -3.15 10.82 5.15
C ARG A 139 -2.57 9.47 5.57
N SER A 140 -3.43 8.54 5.95
CA SER A 140 -3.02 7.19 6.37
C SER A 140 -2.26 6.46 5.26
N ALA A 141 -2.70 6.59 4.00
CA ALA A 141 -2.01 5.97 2.87
C ALA A 141 -0.61 6.54 2.65
N ARG A 142 -0.42 7.86 2.81
CA ARG A 142 0.90 8.50 2.72
C ARG A 142 1.82 8.03 3.84
N GLU A 143 1.32 7.98 5.07
CA GLU A 143 2.05 7.45 6.22
C GLU A 143 2.45 5.99 6.01
N ALA A 144 1.55 5.16 5.48
CA ALA A 144 1.83 3.74 5.19
C ALA A 144 2.92 3.57 4.13
N VAL A 145 2.87 4.33 3.03
CA VAL A 145 3.91 4.32 1.99
C VAL A 145 5.27 4.74 2.55
N ASN A 146 5.29 5.72 3.45
CA ASN A 146 6.53 6.19 4.09
C ASN A 146 7.09 5.15 5.08
N TRP A 147 6.22 4.46 5.81
CA TRP A 147 6.61 3.35 6.67
C TRP A 147 7.17 2.16 5.86
N LEU A 148 6.52 1.82 4.73
CA LEU A 148 6.96 0.78 3.81
C LEU A 148 8.36 1.06 3.24
N TRP A 149 8.69 2.33 3.03
CA TRP A 149 10.04 2.74 2.63
C TRP A 149 11.08 2.28 3.66
N GLY A 150 10.88 2.66 4.93
CA GLY A 150 11.81 2.34 6.00
C GLY A 150 11.88 0.84 6.32
N VAL A 151 10.76 0.12 6.20
CA VAL A 151 10.71 -1.30 6.55
C VAL A 151 11.27 -2.21 5.46
N TYR A 152 11.10 -1.85 4.18
CA TYR A 152 11.48 -2.69 3.04
C TYR A 152 12.40 -1.97 2.04
N TRP A 153 11.93 -0.91 1.38
CA TRP A 153 12.59 -0.37 0.18
C TRP A 153 13.96 0.25 0.41
N ALA A 154 14.15 0.92 1.55
CA ALA A 154 15.42 1.53 1.95
C ALA A 154 16.51 0.50 2.28
N LYS A 155 16.10 -0.74 2.60
CA LYS A 155 17.01 -1.84 2.99
C LYS A 155 17.43 -2.72 1.82
N LEU A 156 16.87 -2.50 0.63
CA LEU A 156 17.32 -3.22 -0.57
C LEU A 156 18.79 -2.86 -0.84
N PRO A 157 19.66 -3.86 -1.08
CA PRO A 157 21.04 -3.60 -1.49
C PRO A 157 21.08 -2.65 -2.69
N ARG A 158 22.10 -1.79 -2.72
CA ARG A 158 22.44 -1.08 -3.95
C ARG A 158 23.10 -2.08 -4.91
N ASP A 159 22.86 -1.90 -6.20
CA ASP A 159 23.59 -2.63 -7.24
C ASP A 159 25.10 -2.34 -7.15
#